data_AF-A0A523J8V1-F1
#
_entry.id   AF-A0A523J8V1-F1
#
_cell.length_a   1.000
_cell.length_b   1.000
_cell.length_c   1.000
_cell.angle_alpha   90.00
_cell.angle_beta   90.00
_cell.angle_gamma   90.00
#
_symmetry.space_group_name_H-M   'P 1'
#
loop_
_entity.id
_entity.type
_entity.pdbx_description
1 polymer ?
#
loop_
_entity_poly.entity_id
_entity_poly.type
_entity_poly.pdbx_seq_one_letter_code
_entity_poly.pdbx_strand_id
1 'polypeptide(L)' 'MEILGENIYIQIAKGIIFGLLLGLIPFFIAKKRGHTEIGIWAIILCCLASSILNPVTAIPIAAIFTMVASLKEHEKIKD' A
#
# COMPACT_ATOMS: atom_id res chain seq x y z
N MET A 1 -28.88 15.08 8.20
CA MET A 1 -28.01 13.89 8.36
C MET A 1 -27.24 13.57 7.07
N GLU A 2 -27.63 14.11 5.91
CA GLU A 2 -26.99 13.88 4.59
C GLU A 2 -25.59 14.51 4.43
N ILE A 3 -25.32 15.64 5.09
CA ILE A 3 -24.02 16.36 5.02
C ILE A 3 -22.87 15.54 5.67
N LEU A 4 -23.20 14.63 6.60
CA LEU A 4 -22.21 13.76 7.26
C LEU A 4 -21.79 12.59 6.36
N GLY A 5 -22.71 12.09 5.52
CA GLY A 5 -22.46 10.99 4.59
C GLY A 5 -21.56 11.40 3.44
N GLU A 6 -21.80 12.56 2.83
CA GLU A 6 -21.02 13.05 1.69
C GLU A 6 -19.52 13.24 2.03
N ASN A 7 -19.24 13.72 3.25
CA ASN A 7 -17.86 13.82 3.75
C ASN A 7 -17.17 12.47 3.93
N ILE A 8 -17.91 11.44 4.36
CA ILE A 8 -17.38 10.09 4.55
C ILE A 8 -16.98 9.46 3.21
N TYR A 9 -17.81 9.59 2.18
CA TYR A 9 -17.46 9.07 0.85
C TYR A 9 -16.21 9.76 0.27
N ILE A 10 -16.11 11.09 0.43
CA ILE A 10 -14.94 11.85 -0.02
C ILE A 10 -13.68 11.42 0.75
N GLN A 11 -13.78 11.16 2.06
CA GLN A 11 -12.64 10.66 2.85
C GLN A 11 -12.22 9.25 2.45
N ILE A 12 -13.16 8.34 2.24
CA ILE A 12 -12.87 6.97 1.79
C ILE A 12 -12.25 6.99 0.40
N ALA A 13 -12.80 7.77 -0.54
CA ALA A 13 -12.25 7.91 -1.89
C ALA A 13 -10.83 8.47 -1.87
N LYS A 14 -10.57 9.51 -1.05
CA LYS A 14 -9.22 10.04 -0.84
C LYS A 14 -8.28 8.99 -0.26
N GLY A 15 -8.71 8.24 0.75
CA GLY A 15 -7.95 7.16 1.37
C GLY A 15 -7.57 6.08 0.36
N ILE A 16 -8.52 5.62 -0.45
CA ILE A 16 -8.29 4.61 -1.49
C ILE A 16 -7.30 5.13 -2.53
N ILE A 17 -7.51 6.33 -3.09
CA ILE A 17 -6.61 6.89 -4.11
C ILE A 17 -5.19 7.06 -3.57
N PHE A 18 -5.06 7.56 -2.33
CA PHE A 18 -3.76 7.77 -1.70
C PHE A 18 -3.06 6.44 -1.39
N GLY A 19 -3.80 5.45 -0.88
CA GLY A 19 -3.29 4.10 -0.63
C GLY A 19 -2.86 3.39 -1.91
N LEU A 20 -3.58 3.59 -3.02
CA LEU A 20 -3.26 3.02 -4.33
C LEU A 20 -1.99 3.66 -4.90
N LEU A 21 -1.86 4.98 -4.82
CA LEU A 21 -0.66 5.71 -5.26
C LEU A 21 0.59 5.30 -4.46
N LEU A 22 0.48 5.23 -3.13
CA LEU A 22 1.58 4.82 -2.27
C LEU A 22 1.93 3.34 -2.43
N GLY A 23 0.93 2.47 -2.52
CA GLY A 23 1.11 1.02 -2.71
C GLY A 23 1.64 0.64 -4.10
N LEU A 24 1.50 1.52 -5.09
CA LEU A 24 2.03 1.28 -6.44
C LEU A 24 3.55 1.15 -6.45
N ILE A 25 4.24 1.88 -5.57
CA ILE A 25 5.71 1.88 -5.46
C ILE A 25 6.24 0.50 -5.03
N PRO A 26 5.85 -0.06 -3.86
CA PRO A 26 6.25 -1.41 -3.47
C PRO A 26 5.73 -2.47 -4.45
N PHE A 27 4.56 -2.26 -5.06
CA PHE A 27 4.05 -3.16 -6.10
C PHE A 27 4.94 -3.23 -7.33
N PHE A 28 5.38 -2.09 -7.88
CA PHE A 28 6.29 -2.07 -9.03
C PHE A 28 7.64 -2.70 -8.69
N ILE A 29 8.16 -2.43 -7.49
CA ILE A 29 9.41 -3.02 -7.00
C ILE A 29 9.27 -4.54 -6.87
N ALA A 30 8.20 -5.01 -6.21
CA ALA A 30 7.93 -6.43 -6.02
C ALA A 30 7.65 -7.14 -7.36
N LYS A 31 6.90 -6.51 -8.28
CA LYS A 31 6.62 -7.04 -9.64
C LYS A 31 7.90 -7.15 -10.47
N LYS A 32 8.77 -6.14 -10.45
CA LYS A 32 10.07 -6.16 -11.15
C LYS A 32 10.96 -7.30 -10.64
N ARG A 33 10.81 -7.69 -9.38
CA ARG A 33 11.57 -8.75 -8.71
C ARG A 33 10.89 -10.12 -8.74
N GLY A 34 9.74 -10.26 -9.43
CA GLY A 34 9.03 -11.53 -9.55
C GLY A 34 8.22 -11.96 -8.31
N HIS A 35 8.03 -11.06 -7.34
CA HIS A 35 7.28 -11.30 -6.11
C HIS A 35 5.92 -10.57 -6.12
N THR A 36 5.11 -10.82 -7.15
CA THR A 36 3.84 -10.12 -7.37
C THR A 36 2.87 -10.26 -6.19
N GLU A 37 2.90 -11.39 -5.48
CA GLU A 37 2.06 -11.61 -4.28
C GLU A 37 2.33 -10.57 -3.19
N ILE A 38 3.60 -10.29 -2.90
CA ILE A 38 4.00 -9.30 -1.88
C ILE A 38 3.55 -7.90 -2.29
N GLY A 39 3.66 -7.59 -3.58
CA GLY A 39 3.18 -6.33 -4.14
C GLY A 39 1.66 -6.17 -3.99
N ILE A 40 0.89 -7.23 -4.26
CA ILE A 40 -0.58 -7.21 -4.12
C ILE A 40 -0.96 -7.00 -2.66
N TRP A 41 -0.33 -7.72 -1.73
CA TRP A 41 -0.54 -7.52 -0.30
C TRP A 41 -0.18 -6.10 0.16
N ALA A 42 0.88 -5.51 -0.37
CA ALA A 42 1.27 -4.14 -0.08
C ALA A 42 0.19 -3.11 -0.47
N ILE A 43 -0.41 -3.26 -1.66
CA ILE A 43 -1.48 -2.37 -2.14
C ILE A 43 -2.71 -2.52 -1.25
N ILE A 44 -3.14 -3.75 -0.96
CA ILE A 44 -4.32 -4.00 -0.13
C ILE A 44 -4.14 -3.37 1.26
N LEU A 45 -2.99 -3.58 1.89
CA LEU A 45 -2.71 -3.02 3.21
C LEU A 45 -2.59 -1.49 3.19
N CYS A 46 -1.99 -0.89 2.15
CA CYS A 46 -1.95 0.56 2.00
C CYS A 46 -3.34 1.18 1.82
N CYS A 47 -4.22 0.54 1.04
CA CYS A 47 -5.61 0.98 0.86
C CYS A 47 -6.42 0.85 2.15
N LEU A 48 -6.28 -0.25 2.89
CA LEU A 48 -6.96 -0.46 4.18
C LEU A 48 -6.46 0.52 5.24
N ALA A 49 -5.15 0.71 5.37
CA ALA A 49 -4.57 1.62 6.35
C ALA A 49 -4.94 3.09 6.07
N SER A 50 -4.91 3.51 4.79
CA SER A 50 -5.31 4.86 4.40
C SER A 50 -6.80 5.13 4.62
N SER A 51 -7.65 4.10 4.48
CA SER A 51 -9.10 4.24 4.62
C SER A 51 -9.61 4.13 6.06
N ILE A 52 -8.93 3.34 6.92
CA ILE A 52 -9.37 3.05 8.29
C ILE A 52 -8.65 3.92 9.33
N LEU A 53 -7.32 4.07 9.22
CA LEU A 53 -6.52 4.79 10.21
C LEU A 53 -6.34 6.26 9.83
N ASN A 54 -5.49 6.52 8.83
CA ASN A 54 -5.14 7.85 8.35
C ASN A 54 -4.18 7.71 7.15
N PRO A 55 -4.29 8.51 6.08
CA PRO A 55 -3.33 8.50 4.96
C PRO A 55 -1.86 8.64 5.37
N VAL A 56 -1.56 9.31 6.50
CA VAL A 56 -0.18 9.43 7.00
C VAL A 56 0.41 8.07 7.41
N THR A 57 -0.40 7.14 7.90
CA THR A 57 0.05 5.80 8.30
C THR A 57 0.40 4.89 7.12
N ALA A 58 -0.07 5.21 5.92
CA ALA A 58 0.27 4.44 4.72
C ALA A 58 1.72 4.66 4.26
N ILE A 59 2.34 5.79 4.63
CA ILE A 59 3.74 6.09 4.30
C ILE A 59 4.72 5.08 4.93
N PRO A 60 4.72 4.86 6.27
CA PRO A 60 5.61 3.86 6.87
C PRO A 60 5.28 2.43 6.42
N ILE A 61 4.00 2.11 6.17
CA ILE A 61 3.61 0.78 5.65
C ILE A 61 4.19 0.55 4.25
N ALA A 62 4.08 1.52 3.35
CA ALA A 62 4.67 1.45 2.03
C ALA A 62 6.19 1.29 2.11
N ALA A 63 6.86 2.04 2.99
CA ALA A 63 8.31 1.94 3.20
C ALA A 63 8.74 0.55 3.70
N ILE A 64 8.03 -0.01 4.68
CA ILE A 64 8.30 -1.36 5.21
C ILE A 64 8.11 -2.40 4.10
N PHE A 65 7.00 -2.35 3.36
CA PHE A 65 6.75 -3.29 2.27
C PHE A 65 7.78 -3.17 1.14
N THR A 66 8.22 -1.95 0.82
CA THR A 66 9.32 -1.73 -0.14
C THR A 66 10.63 -2.34 0.37
N MET A 67 10.96 -2.17 1.66
CA MET A 67 12.14 -2.80 2.27
C MET A 67 12.04 -4.32 2.27
N VAL A 68 10.90 -4.90 2.66
CA VAL A 68 10.67 -6.34 2.67
C VAL A 68 10.76 -6.91 1.25
N ALA A 69 10.13 -6.25 0.28
CA ALA A 69 10.25 -6.63 -1.13
C ALA A 69 11.69 -6.52 -1.66
N SER A 70 12.47 -5.59 -1.11
CA SER A 70 13.88 -5.43 -1.48
C SER A 70 14.77 -6.49 -0.82
N LEU A 71 14.58 -6.77 0.47
CA LEU A 71 15.36 -7.76 1.23
C LEU A 71 15.12 -9.19 0.76
N LYS A 72 13.89 -9.53 0.35
CA LYS A 72 13.55 -10.88 -0.12
C LYS A 72 14.24 -11.27 -1.43
N GLU A 73 14.81 -10.30 -2.16
CA GLU A 73 15.70 -10.54 -3.30
C GLU A 73 17.01 -11.23 -2.89
N HIS A 74 17.54 -10.93 -1.69
CA HIS A 74 18.81 -11.51 -1.24
C HIS A 74 18.71 -12.99 -0.85
N GLU A 75 17.51 -13.48 -0.56
CA GLU A 75 17.29 -14.88 -0.23
C GLU A 75 17.39 -15.76 -1.49
N LYS A 76 16.92 -15.27 -2.63
CA LYS A 76 16.88 -16.03 -3.89
C LYS A 76 18.24 -16.22 -4.60
N ILE A 77 19.28 -15.49 -4.17
CA ILE A 77 20.64 -15.59 -4.72
C ILE A 77 21.50 -16.59 -3.91
N LYS A 78 20.99 -17.08 -2.77
CA LYS A 78 21.71 -17.99 -1.89
C LYS A 78 21.32 -19.47 -2.02
N ASP A 79 20.37 -19.78 -2.91
CA ASP A 79 20.00 -21.14 -3.33
C ASP A 79 20.61 -21.49 -4.69
#